data_AF-A0AAD1TMV3-F1
#
_entry.id   AF-A0AAD1TMV3-F1
#
_cell.length_a   1.000
_cell.length_b   1.000
_cell.length_c   1.000
_cell.angle_alpha   90.00
_cell.angle_beta   90.00
_cell.angle_gamma   90.00
#
_symmetry.space_group_name_H-M   'P 1'
#
loop_
_entity.id
_entity.type
_entity.pdbx_description
1 polymer ?
#
loop_
_entity_poly.entity_id
_entity_poly.type
_entity_poly.pdbx_seq_one_letter_code
_entity_poly.pdbx_strand_id
1 'polypeptide(L)' 'SEPEAMQVDLIRGPLSNEEKQWRRTHNLCLYCGSAGHYAINCPNKSKRTIAMTAEGAQIQHQSQISDQLDS' A
#
# COMPACT_ATOMS: atom_id res chain seq x y z
N SER A 1 -8.52 -36.64 9.26
CA SER A 1 -7.18 -36.24 9.67
C SER A 1 -6.73 -35.09 8.78
N GLU A 2 -6.77 -33.86 9.28
CA GLU A 2 -5.90 -32.80 8.74
C GLU A 2 -4.48 -33.11 9.21
N PRO A 3 -3.55 -33.25 8.26
CA PRO A 3 -2.49 -32.24 8.12
C PRO A 3 -2.15 -32.04 6.62
N GLU A 4 -1.64 -30.92 6.10
CA GLU A 4 -0.64 -30.01 6.64
C GLU A 4 -0.94 -28.59 6.17
N ALA A 5 -0.99 -27.68 7.12
CA ALA A 5 -0.73 -26.28 6.86
C ALA A 5 0.74 -26.10 6.42
N MET A 6 1.00 -24.96 5.78
CA MET A 6 2.29 -24.26 5.70
C MET A 6 3.40 -24.87 4.83
N GLN A 7 3.22 -24.80 3.51
CA GLN A 7 4.35 -24.57 2.58
C GLN A 7 4.68 -23.07 2.56
N VAL A 8 5.38 -22.62 3.59
CA VAL A 8 5.90 -21.25 3.74
C VAL A 8 7.28 -21.19 3.10
N ASP A 9 7.37 -21.40 1.78
CA ASP A 9 8.64 -21.24 1.03
C ASP A 9 8.46 -20.64 -0.37
N LEU A 10 7.25 -20.17 -0.74
CA LEU A 10 7.02 -19.52 -2.02
C LEU A 10 7.37 -18.02 -1.96
N ILE A 11 8.67 -17.72 -2.01
CA ILE A 11 9.16 -16.39 -2.40
C ILE A 11 8.71 -16.13 -3.86
N ARG A 12 7.49 -15.60 -3.98
CA ARG A 12 6.77 -15.09 -5.17
C ARG A 12 6.53 -16.10 -6.31
N GLY A 13 5.76 -17.16 -6.04
CA GLY A 13 5.00 -17.83 -7.10
C GLY A 13 3.92 -16.93 -7.71
N PRO A 14 3.37 -17.25 -8.90
CA PRO A 14 2.26 -16.51 -9.48
C PRO A 14 1.05 -16.53 -8.53
N LEU A 15 0.37 -15.39 -8.36
CA LEU A 15 -0.83 -15.30 -7.52
C LEU A 15 -1.88 -16.34 -7.95
N SER A 16 -2.52 -17.00 -6.98
CA SER A 16 -3.67 -17.87 -7.23
C SER A 16 -4.81 -17.07 -7.87
N ASN A 17 -5.76 -17.76 -8.51
CA ASN A 17 -6.87 -17.09 -9.15
C ASN A 17 -7.82 -16.46 -8.12
N GLU A 18 -8.01 -17.12 -6.97
CA GLU A 18 -8.76 -16.58 -5.84
C GLU A 18 -8.13 -15.29 -5.32
N GLU A 19 -6.81 -15.27 -5.13
CA GLU A 19 -6.07 -14.08 -4.66
C GLU A 19 -6.14 -12.95 -5.69
N LYS A 20 -6.04 -13.24 -6.99
CA LYS A 20 -6.23 -12.23 -8.04
C LYS A 20 -7.65 -11.65 -8.00
N GLN A 21 -8.66 -12.49 -7.81
CA GLN A 21 -10.05 -12.05 -7.76
C GLN A 21 -10.30 -11.20 -6.53
N TRP A 22 -9.85 -11.65 -5.36
CA TRP A 22 -9.95 -10.90 -4.11
C TRP A 22 -9.25 -9.54 -4.21
N ARG A 23 -8.04 -9.49 -4.78
CA ARG A 23 -7.34 -8.21 -4.99
C ARG A 23 -8.10 -7.27 -5.93
N ARG A 24 -8.75 -7.78 -6.96
CA ARG A 24 -9.59 -6.96 -7.86
C ARG A 24 -10.82 -6.43 -7.16
N THR A 25 -11.51 -7.25 -6.36
CA THR A 25 -12.72 -6.83 -5.63
C THR A 25 -12.40 -5.86 -4.51
N HIS A 26 -11.24 -5.97 -3.87
CA HIS A 26 -10.81 -5.10 -2.77
C HIS A 26 -9.93 -3.91 -3.20
N ASN A 27 -9.82 -3.61 -4.50
CA ASN A 27 -8.97 -2.53 -5.03
C ASN A 27 -7.51 -2.59 -4.52
N LEU A 28 -6.95 -3.80 -4.54
CA LEU A 28 -5.59 -4.10 -4.12
C LEU A 28 -4.67 -4.30 -5.33
N CYS A 29 -3.42 -3.92 -5.14
CA CYS A 29 -2.42 -4.00 -6.17
C CYS A 29 -2.00 -5.46 -6.46
N LEU A 30 -2.13 -5.91 -7.70
CA LEU A 30 -1.64 -7.23 -8.13
C LEU A 30 -0.11 -7.35 -8.09
N TYR A 31 0.62 -6.24 -7.97
CA TYR A 31 2.09 -6.24 -7.86
C TYR A 31 2.57 -6.27 -6.40
N CYS A 32 2.07 -5.36 -5.55
CA CYS A 32 2.55 -5.20 -4.18
C CYS A 32 1.54 -5.59 -3.08
N GLY A 33 0.28 -5.86 -3.42
CA GLY A 33 -0.77 -6.23 -2.47
C GLY A 33 -1.40 -5.07 -1.70
N SER A 34 -0.87 -3.85 -1.78
CA SER A 34 -1.43 -2.69 -1.08
C SER A 34 -2.74 -2.19 -1.70
N ALA A 35 -3.63 -1.67 -0.86
CA ALA A 35 -4.88 -1.06 -1.27
C ALA A 35 -4.69 0.30 -1.96
N GLY A 36 -5.73 0.74 -2.66
CA GLY A 36 -5.83 2.11 -3.17
C GLY A 36 -5.22 2.31 -4.55
N HIS A 37 -4.64 1.27 -5.16
CA HIS A 37 -4.12 1.35 -6.52
C HIS A 37 -4.01 -0.04 -7.19
N TYR A 38 -4.02 -0.05 -8.52
CA TYR A 38 -3.76 -1.25 -9.33
C TYR A 38 -2.29 -1.34 -9.76
N ALA A 39 -1.87 -2.50 -10.28
CA ALA A 39 -0.49 -2.75 -10.69
C ALA A 39 0.07 -1.73 -11.70
N ILE A 40 -0.79 -1.16 -12.55
CA ILE A 40 -0.43 -0.10 -13.51
C ILE A 40 0.02 1.20 -12.81
N ASN A 41 -0.58 1.53 -11.67
CA ASN A 41 -0.27 2.71 -10.88
C ASN A 41 0.59 2.36 -9.65
N CYS A 42 1.21 1.17 -9.65
CA CYS A 42 1.98 0.75 -8.49
C CYS A 42 3.24 1.60 -8.35
N PRO A 43 3.41 2.34 -7.24
CA PRO A 43 4.60 3.15 -7.05
C PRO A 43 5.87 2.29 -7.06
N ASN A 44 5.78 1.05 -6.59
CA ASN A 44 6.91 0.11 -6.60
C ASN A 44 7.35 -0.32 -8.02
N LYS A 45 6.50 -0.18 -9.04
CA LYS A 45 6.85 -0.51 -10.43
C LYS A 45 7.77 0.54 -11.07
N SER A 46 7.73 1.77 -10.58
CA SER A 46 8.47 2.93 -11.10
C SER A 46 9.70 3.32 -10.24
N LYS A 47 9.92 2.64 -9.11
CA LYS A 47 11.01 2.93 -8.14
C LYS A 47 12.43 2.65 -8.63
N ARG A 48 12.68 2.52 -9.94
CA ARG A 48 14.05 2.53 -10.46
C ARG A 48 14.71 3.91 -10.48
N THR A 49 14.02 4.99 -10.11
CA THR A 49 14.65 6.33 -10.14
C THR A 49 14.57 7.15 -8.87
N ILE A 50 13.57 7.05 -7.98
CA ILE A 50 13.54 7.96 -6.80
C ILE A 50 12.96 7.23 -5.59
N ALA A 51 13.85 6.68 -4.77
CA ALA A 51 13.52 6.17 -3.45
C ALA A 51 13.43 7.35 -2.47
N MET A 52 12.28 8.01 -2.36
CA MET A 52 11.95 8.82 -1.17
C MET A 52 10.44 8.73 -0.88
N THR A 53 10.14 8.07 0.24
CA THR A 53 8.99 8.24 1.15
C THR A 53 7.57 8.15 0.59
N ALA A 54 6.95 6.97 0.74
CA ALA A 54 5.50 6.79 0.65
C ALA A 54 4.90 6.74 2.07
N GLU A 55 4.89 7.87 2.76
CA GLU A 55 4.22 8.02 4.06
C GLU A 55 3.50 9.38 4.08
N GLY A 56 2.20 9.37 4.39
CA GLY A 56 1.52 10.59 4.86
C GLY A 56 0.81 11.44 3.81
N ALA A 57 -0.30 10.92 3.25
CA ALA A 57 -1.38 11.79 2.81
C ALA A 57 -2.09 12.38 4.05
N GLN A 58 -1.67 13.55 4.55
CA GLN A 58 -2.41 14.31 5.57
C GLN A 58 -2.37 15.82 5.28
N ILE A 59 -3.40 16.25 4.56
CA ILE A 59 -4.27 17.43 4.74
C ILE A 59 -3.70 18.64 5.52
N GLN A 60 -3.78 19.79 4.84
CA GLN A 60 -3.58 21.16 5.32
C GLN A 60 -4.55 21.52 6.47
N HIS A 61 -4.05 21.94 7.64
CA HIS A 61 -4.85 22.69 8.62
C HIS A 61 -4.04 23.86 9.17
N GLN A 62 -4.36 25.05 8.68
CA GLN A 62 -3.90 26.33 9.18
C GLN A 62 -4.80 26.76 10.35
N SER A 63 -4.25 26.77 11.57
CA SER A 63 -4.74 27.55 12.73
C SER A 63 -3.61 27.46 13.79
N GLN A 64 -3.05 28.52 14.36
CA GLN A 64 -3.71 29.69 14.93
C GLN A 64 -2.76 30.91 14.88
N ILE A 65 -3.31 32.01 14.40
CA ILE A 65 -2.89 33.36 14.72
C ILE A 65 -3.62 33.67 16.04
N SER A 66 -2.91 34.12 17.09
CA SER A 66 -3.35 34.97 18.22
C SER A 66 -2.73 34.52 19.55
N ASP A 67 -1.54 35.05 19.88
CA ASP A 67 -1.12 35.23 21.29
C ASP A 67 -0.05 36.34 21.39
N GLN A 68 -0.40 37.57 20.98
CA GLN A 68 0.39 38.76 21.34
C GLN A 68 -0.57 39.87 21.76
N LEU A 69 -1.08 39.75 22.99
CA LEU A 69 -1.56 40.85 23.81
C LEU A 69 -0.94 40.68 25.20
N ASP A 70 0.37 40.89 25.30
CA ASP A 70 1.03 41.22 26.57
C ASP A 70 2.26 42.09 26.27
N SER A 71 2.02 43.41 26.13
CA SER A 71 2.99 44.50 26.35
C SER A 71 2.27 45.85 26.28
#